data_AF-A0A9E7GEF9-F1
#
_entry.id   AF-A0A9E7GEF9-F1
#
_cell.length_a   1.000
_cell.length_b   1.000
_cell.length_c   1.000
_cell.angle_alpha   90.00
_cell.angle_beta   90.00
_cell.angle_gamma   90.00
#
_symmetry.space_group_name_H-M   'P 1'
#
loop_
_entity.id
_entity.type
_entity.pdbx_description
1 polymer ?
#
loop_
_entity_poly.entity_id
_entity_poly.type
_entity_poly.pdbx_seq_one_letter_code
_entity_poly.pdbx_strand_id
1 'polypeptide(L)' 'MSTGELKVSLVDASGLKGADFVGGDPVWNETFAFPVSSSPVDDPIQNKLILRIMDADAYTDDDFIGQAT' A
#
# COMPACT_ATOMS: atom_id res chain seq x y z
N MET A 1 -12.36 12.48 -20.90
CA MET A 1 -11.91 11.48 -19.91
C MET A 1 -10.44 11.22 -20.18
N SER A 2 -9.56 11.61 -19.25
CA SER A 2 -8.13 11.24 -19.33
C SER A 2 -7.90 9.98 -18.52
N THR A 3 -7.18 9.03 -19.12
CA THR A 3 -6.65 7.85 -18.44
C THR A 3 -5.18 8.12 -18.15
N GLY A 4 -4.78 8.00 -16.90
CA GLY A 4 -3.40 8.07 -16.45
C GLY A 4 -2.99 6.79 -15.73
N GLU A 5 -1.71 6.71 -15.37
CA GLU A 5 -1.18 5.60 -14.57
C GLU A 5 -0.58 6.18 -13.29
N LEU A 6 -1.03 5.67 -12.14
CA LEU A 6 -0.45 5.97 -10.84
C LEU A 6 0.59 4.89 -10.55
N LYS A 7 1.87 5.27 -10.58
CA LYS A 7 2.99 4.42 -10.15
C LYS A 7 3.28 4.68 -8.68
N VAL A 8 3.29 3.61 -7.89
CA VAL A 8 3.57 3.63 -6.46
C VAL A 8 4.79 2.75 -6.22
N SER A 9 5.88 3.31 -5.72
CA SER A 9 7.09 2.58 -5.40
C SER A 9 7.15 2.34 -3.89
N LEU A 10 7.09 1.07 -3.48
CA LEU A 10 7.28 0.62 -2.11
C LEU A 10 8.75 0.23 -1.94
N VAL A 11 9.52 1.07 -1.24
CA VAL A 11 10.97 0.93 -1.12
C VAL A 11 11.31 0.14 0.14
N ASP A 12 11.05 0.73 1.30
CA ASP A 12 11.30 0.16 2.62
C ASP A 12 10.26 0.68 3.63
N ALA A 13 10.22 0.05 4.81
CA ALA A 13 9.52 0.59 5.97
C ALA A 13 10.43 0.42 7.19
N SER A 14 10.34 1.37 8.12
CA SER A 14 11.11 1.36 9.36
C SER A 14 10.22 1.67 10.55
N GLY A 15 10.65 1.24 11.74
CA GLY A 15 9.91 1.50 12.99
C GLY A 15 8.59 0.75 13.11
N LEU A 16 8.44 -0.37 12.38
CA LEU A 16 7.29 -1.26 12.50
C LEU A 16 7.27 -1.88 13.92
N LYS A 17 6.12 -1.81 14.58
CA LYS A 17 5.89 -2.42 15.90
C LYS A 17 4.76 -3.43 15.78
N GLY A 18 4.88 -4.55 16.48
CA GLY A 18 3.85 -5.60 16.47
C GLY A 18 4.01 -6.61 15.34
N ALA A 19 5.20 -6.73 14.76
CA ALA A 19 5.59 -7.92 13.99
C ALA A 19 6.26 -8.90 14.95
N ASP A 20 5.86 -10.17 14.90
CA ASP A 20 6.34 -11.23 15.79
C ASP A 20 7.74 -11.70 15.42
N PHE A 21 8.16 -11.54 14.15
CA PHE A 21 9.46 -12.05 13.68
C PHE A 21 10.27 -11.16 12.74
N VAL A 22 9.78 -9.99 12.32
CA VAL A 22 10.49 -9.20 11.31
C VAL A 22 11.48 -8.24 11.97
N GLY A 23 12.77 -8.50 11.77
CA GLY A 23 13.85 -7.55 12.00
C GLY A 23 13.50 -6.20 11.39
N GLY A 24 13.56 -5.15 12.19
CA GLY A 24 12.68 -3.96 12.14
C GLY A 24 12.64 -3.09 10.89
N ASP A 25 13.30 -3.46 9.78
CA ASP A 25 13.40 -2.65 8.56
C ASP A 25 13.25 -3.52 7.29
N PRO A 26 12.03 -3.91 6.88
CA PRO A 26 11.79 -4.60 5.62
C PRO A 26 12.08 -3.73 4.39
N VAL A 27 12.60 -4.37 3.33
CA VAL A 27 12.90 -3.75 2.03
C VAL A 27 12.17 -4.53 0.94
N TRP A 28 11.32 -3.85 0.16
CA TRP A 28 10.59 -4.44 -0.97
C TRP A 28 11.23 -4.08 -2.31
N ASN A 29 11.51 -2.78 -2.53
CA ASN A 29 11.92 -2.25 -3.84
C ASN A 29 10.96 -2.66 -4.98
N GLU A 30 9.67 -2.59 -4.71
CA GLU A 30 8.61 -2.97 -5.65
C GLU A 30 7.89 -1.74 -6.19
N THR A 31 7.38 -1.82 -7.43
CA THR A 31 6.57 -0.76 -8.03
C THR A 31 5.25 -1.33 -8.52
N PHE A 32 4.16 -0.74 -8.04
CA PHE A 32 2.79 -1.04 -8.44
C PHE A 32 2.30 0.03 -9.40
N ALA A 33 1.67 -0.39 -10.49
CA ALA A 33 1.08 0.51 -11.48
C ALA A 33 -0.44 0.33 -11.49
N PHE A 34 -1.17 1.39 -11.16
CA PHE A 34 -2.62 1.40 -11.15
C PHE A 34 -3.15 2.26 -12.30
N PRO A 35 -4.00 1.72 -13.19
CA PRO A 35 -4.68 2.54 -14.17
C PRO A 35 -5.71 3.42 -13.46
N VAL A 36 -5.61 4.73 -13.65
CA VAL A 36 -6.51 5.71 -13.03
C VAL A 36 -7.26 6.47 -14.11
N SER A 37 -8.58 6.44 -14.05
CA SER A 37 -9.44 7.27 -14.90
C SER A 37 -9.96 8.47 -14.11
N SER A 38 -9.95 9.65 -14.74
CA SER A 38 -10.62 10.84 -14.22
C SER A 38 -12.09 10.84 -14.69
N SER A 39 -13.03 11.03 -13.77
CA SER A 39 -14.44 11.27 -14.12
C SER A 39 -14.72 12.72 -14.55
N PRO A 40 -15.88 12.98 -15.19
CA PRO A 40 -16.35 14.32 -15.48
C PRO A 40 -16.41 15.22 -14.23
N VAL A 41 -16.26 16.53 -14.44
CA VAL A 41 -16.22 17.56 -13.37
C VAL A 41 -17.45 17.52 -12.45
N ASP A 42 -18.59 17.05 -12.97
CA ASP A 42 -19.86 17.00 -12.25
C ASP A 42 -20.00 15.79 -11.31
N ASP A 43 -19.12 14.78 -11.41
CA ASP A 43 -19.07 13.61 -10.52
C ASP A 43 -17.62 13.12 -10.33
N PRO A 44 -16.82 13.82 -9.50
CA PRO A 44 -15.40 13.52 -9.35
C PRO A 44 -15.20 12.20 -8.60
N ILE A 45 -14.67 11.18 -9.28
CA ILE A 45 -14.17 9.96 -8.63
C ILE A 45 -13.05 10.35 -7.66
N GLN A 46 -13.28 10.11 -6.37
CA GLN A 46 -12.28 10.26 -5.32
C GLN A 46 -11.45 8.97 -5.23
N ASN A 47 -10.39 8.88 -6.02
CA ASN A 47 -9.45 7.75 -5.92
C ASN A 47 -8.64 7.88 -4.62
N LYS A 48 -8.71 6.86 -3.76
CA LYS A 48 -7.89 6.76 -2.55
C LYS A 48 -6.97 5.55 -2.66
N LEU A 49 -5.69 5.78 -2.45
CA LEU A 49 -4.71 4.71 -2.29
C LEU A 49 -4.62 4.40 -0.79
N ILE A 50 -4.69 3.12 -0.42
CA ILE A 50 -4.54 2.68 0.96
C ILE A 50 -3.48 1.59 0.96
N LEU A 51 -2.34 1.86 1.58
CA LEU A 51 -1.31 0.86 1.83
C LEU A 51 -1.53 0.30 3.23
N ARG A 52 -1.59 -1.02 3.34
CA ARG A 52 -1.71 -1.73 4.61
C ARG A 52 -0.52 -2.65 4.77
N ILE A 53 0.14 -2.55 5.92
CA ILE A 53 1.24 -3.40 6.33
C ILE A 53 0.68 -4.43 7.30
N MET A 54 0.92 -5.70 7.00
CA MET A 54 0.52 -6.86 7.78
C MET A 54 1.75 -7.70 8.11
N ASP A 55 1.79 -8.30 9.30
CA ASP A 55 2.72 -9.38 9.60
C ASP A 55 2.18 -10.67 8.98
N ALA A 56 3.01 -11.38 8.24
CA ALA A 56 2.58 -12.54 7.48
C ALA A 56 2.87 -13.82 8.27
N ASP A 57 1.82 -14.58 8.58
CA ASP A 57 1.92 -15.76 9.43
C ASP A 57 1.76 -17.06 8.63
N ALA A 58 2.49 -18.10 9.05
CA ALA A 58 2.48 -19.39 8.35
C ALA A 58 1.32 -20.30 8.76
N TYR A 59 0.77 -20.10 9.97
CA TYR A 59 -0.22 -21.00 10.59
C TYR A 59 -1.38 -20.27 11.28
N THR A 60 -1.24 -18.97 11.51
CA THR A 60 -2.23 -18.06 12.10
C THR A 60 -2.68 -17.04 11.07
N ASP A 61 -3.66 -16.22 11.43
CA ASP A 61 -4.12 -15.11 10.58
C ASP A 61 -3.08 -13.97 10.63
N ASP A 62 -2.88 -13.30 9.50
CA ASP A 62 -1.96 -12.16 9.41
C ASP A 62 -2.34 -11.01 10.36
N ASP A 63 -1.36 -10.49 11.10
CA ASP A 63 -1.55 -9.42 12.07
C ASP A 63 -1.42 -8.02 11.46
N PHE A 64 -2.31 -7.10 11.86
CA PHE A 64 -2.25 -5.72 11.36
C PHE A 64 -1.16 -4.90 12.07
N ILE A 65 -0.20 -4.39 11.30
CA ILE A 65 0.89 -3.53 11.79
C ILE A 65 0.55 -2.04 11.60
N GLY A 66 0.05 -1.66 10.43
CA GLY A 66 -0.15 -0.24 10.12
C GLY A 66 -0.76 0.05 8.75
N GLN A 67 -1.12 1.31 8.54
CA GLN A 67 -1.76 1.80 7.32
C GLN A 67 -1.26 3.19 6.95
N ALA A 68 -1.09 3.44 5.65
CA ALA A 68 -0.83 4.75 5.06
C ALA A 68 -1.87 5.06 3.95
N THR A 69 -2.13 6.35 3.74
CA THR A 69 -3.09 6.86 2.74
C THR A 69 -2.49 8.01 1.95
#